data_AF-A0A5M8RT51-F1
#
_entry.id   AF-A0A5M8RT51-F1
#
_cell.length_a   1.000
_cell.length_b   1.000
_cell.length_c   1.000
_cell.angle_alpha   90.00
_cell.angle_beta   90.00
_cell.angle_gamma   90.00
#
_symmetry.space_group_name_H-M   'P 1'
#
loop_
_entity.id
_entity.type
_entity.pdbx_description
1 polymer ?
#
loop_
_entity_poly.entity_id
_entity_poly.type
_entity_poly.pdbx_seq_one_letter_code
_entity_poly.pdbx_strand_id
1 'polypeptide(L)' 'MRRRAMKRQLLVSYSFLVGGKKGSGRTTEFLVTGKKRISPNDIAWMEKRLKEDNDFDAVAIISYQYF' A
#
# COMPACT_ATOMS: atom_id res chain seq x y z
N MET A 1 -11.00 17.43 25.36
CA MET A 1 -10.97 17.61 23.89
C MET A 1 -10.18 16.46 23.27
N ARG A 2 -10.84 15.37 22.81
CA ARG A 2 -10.12 14.28 22.12
C ARG A 2 -9.75 14.78 20.72
N ARG A 3 -8.46 14.97 20.43
CA ARG A 3 -7.98 15.26 19.07
C ARG A 3 -8.48 14.14 18.15
N ARG A 4 -9.43 14.44 17.25
CA ARG A 4 -9.84 13.54 16.17
C ARG A 4 -8.57 13.19 15.39
N ALA A 5 -8.14 11.93 15.43
CA ALA A 5 -7.10 11.46 14.54
C ALA A 5 -7.57 11.67 13.10
N MET A 6 -6.83 12.44 12.30
CA MET A 6 -7.11 12.56 10.87
C MET A 6 -6.92 11.16 10.25
N LYS A 7 -8.02 10.57 9.79
CA LYS A 7 -7.99 9.41 8.89
C LYS A 7 -7.65 9.96 7.51
N ARG A 8 -6.56 9.48 6.92
CA ARG A 8 -6.20 9.76 5.52
C ARG A 8 -6.25 8.44 4.78
N GLN A 9 -6.92 8.43 3.63
CA GLN A 9 -6.89 7.27 2.74
C GLN A 9 -5.65 7.42 1.86
N LEU A 10 -5.03 6.29 1.53
CA LEU A 10 -3.88 6.27 0.63
C LEU A 10 -4.24 5.42 -0.58
N LEU A 11 -4.21 6.05 -1.76
CA LEU A 11 -4.35 5.34 -3.02
C LEU A 11 -2.98 4.83 -3.45
N VAL A 12 -2.83 3.52 -3.65
CA VAL A 12 -1.55 2.88 -3.92
C VAL A 12 -1.57 2.21 -5.30
N SER A 13 -0.49 2.40 -6.05
CA SER A 13 -0.24 1.70 -7.31
C SER A 13 1.00 0.82 -7.17
N TYR A 14 0.95 -0.40 -7.67
CA TYR A 14 2.02 -1.37 -7.52
C TYR A 14 2.20 -2.26 -8.75
N SER A 15 3.39 -2.82 -8.90
CA SER A 15 3.65 -3.95 -9.80
C SER A 15 3.75 -5.22 -8.98
N PHE A 16 3.34 -6.34 -9.56
CA PHE A 16 3.46 -7.64 -8.95
C PHE A 16 4.02 -8.67 -9.93
N LEU A 17 4.56 -9.76 -9.40
CA LEU A 17 4.96 -10.94 -10.14
C LEU A 17 4.10 -12.11 -9.69
N VAL A 18 3.61 -12.90 -10.65
CA VAL A 18 2.88 -14.14 -10.38
C VAL A 18 3.22 -15.17 -11.46
N GLY A 19 3.72 -16.34 -11.07
CA GLY A 19 4.12 -17.40 -11.99
C GLY A 19 5.16 -16.92 -13.01
N GLY A 20 6.07 -16.04 -12.62
CA GLY A 20 7.09 -15.45 -13.50
C GLY A 20 6.57 -14.38 -14.47
N LYS A 21 5.28 -14.03 -14.44
CA LYS A 21 4.70 -12.94 -15.26
C LYS A 21 4.58 -11.66 -14.45
N LYS A 22 4.96 -10.53 -15.05
CA LYS A 22 4.80 -9.20 -14.48
C LYS A 22 3.40 -8.67 -14.75
N GLY A 23 2.72 -8.26 -13.68
CA GLY A 23 1.43 -7.57 -13.71
C GLY A 23 1.52 -6.19 -13.05
N SER A 24 0.51 -5.36 -13.32
CA SER A 24 0.31 -4.08 -12.65
C SER A 24 -1.03 -4.10 -11.94
N GLY A 25 -1.03 -3.74 -10.66
CA GLY A 25 -2.21 -3.65 -9.82
C GLY A 25 -2.56 -2.21 -9.50
N ARG A 26 -3.85 -1.91 -9.53
CA ARG A 26 -4.40 -0.62 -9.13
C ARG A 26 -5.36 -0.91 -7.97
N THR A 27 -4.81 -1.22 -6.79
CA THR A 27 -5.61 -1.77 -5.68
C THR A 27 -5.56 -0.85 -4.47
N THR A 28 -6.78 -0.47 -4.10
CA THR A 28 -7.39 -0.11 -2.82
C THR A 28 -6.69 0.80 -1.83
N GLU A 29 -7.56 1.54 -1.15
CA GLU A 29 -7.27 2.46 -0.07
C GLU A 29 -6.59 1.75 1.10
N PHE A 30 -5.39 2.20 1.46
CA PHE A 30 -4.81 1.88 2.76
C PHE A 30 -5.25 2.93 3.76
N LEU A 31 -5.88 2.49 4.85
CA LEU A 31 -6.22 3.39 5.95
C LEU A 31 -4.95 3.67 6.76
N VAL A 32 -4.38 4.87 6.58
CA VAL A 32 -3.20 5.29 7.34
C VAL A 32 -3.65 6.32 8.38
N THR A 33 -3.71 5.90 9.64
CA THR A 33 -4.20 6.76 10.73
C THR A 33 -3.06 7.57 11.33
N GLY A 34 -3.18 8.89 11.38
CA GLY A 34 -2.28 9.76 12.14
C GLY A 34 -0.87 9.95 11.58
N LYS A 35 -0.56 9.44 10.37
CA LYS A 35 0.75 9.64 9.72
C LYS A 35 0.73 10.81 8.75
N LYS A 36 1.71 11.72 8.91
CA LYS A 36 1.93 12.84 7.98
C LYS A 36 2.71 12.43 6.73
N ARG A 37 3.54 11.38 6.83
CA ARG A 37 4.39 10.85 5.75
C ARG A 37 4.42 9.32 5.83
N ILE A 38 4.41 8.66 4.68
CA ILE A 38 4.62 7.21 4.56
C ILE A 38 6.13 6.95 4.71
N SER A 39 6.49 6.07 5.64
CA SER A 39 7.87 5.64 5.83
C SER A 39 8.20 4.43 4.94
N PRO A 40 9.47 4.12 4.67
CA PRO A 40 9.84 2.89 3.97
C PRO A 40 9.27 1.62 4.64
N ASN A 41 9.14 1.60 5.97
CA ASN A 41 8.53 0.50 6.70
C ASN A 41 7.03 0.36 6.40
N ASP A 42 6.33 1.48 6.17
CA ASP A 42 4.93 1.44 5.74
C ASP A 42 4.80 0.87 4.33
N ILE A 43 5.73 1.22 3.44
CA ILE A 43 5.80 0.68 2.08
C ILE A 43 6.01 -0.83 2.13
N ALA A 44 7.01 -1.30 2.88
CA ALA A 44 7.30 -2.72 3.03
C ALA A 44 6.11 -3.48 3.65
N TRP A 45 5.42 -2.88 4.62
CA TRP A 45 4.21 -3.47 5.21
C TRP A 45 3.08 -3.59 4.18
N MET A 46 2.85 -2.54 3.36
CA MET A 46 1.84 -2.57 2.29
C MET A 46 2.19 -3.60 1.20
N GLU A 47 3.46 -3.69 0.79
CA GLU A 47 3.94 -4.68 -0.17
C GLU A 47 3.74 -6.11 0.33
N LYS A 48 4.12 -6.38 1.59
CA LYS A 48 3.91 -7.68 2.23
C LYS A 48 2.43 -8.04 2.28
N ARG A 49 1.58 -7.10 2.67
CA ARG A 49 0.14 -7.32 2.73
C ARG A 49 -0.46 -7.61 1.35
N LEU A 50 -0.10 -6.85 0.32
CA LEU A 50 -0.54 -7.11 -1.04
C LEU A 50 -0.08 -8.46 -1.56
N LYS A 51 1.15 -8.86 -1.19
CA LYS A 51 1.71 -10.16 -1.54
C LYS A 51 0.88 -11.30 -0.93
N GLU A 52 0.59 -11.22 0.37
CA GLU A 52 -0.17 -12.23 1.10
C GLU A 52 -1.65 -12.27 0.69
N ASP A 53 -2.30 -11.11 0.54
CA ASP A 53 -3.73 -11.01 0.23
C ASP A 53 -4.08 -11.54 -1.19
N ASN A 54 -3.11 -11.55 -2.11
CA ASN A 54 -3.34 -11.92 -3.52
C ASN A 54 -2.45 -13.09 -4.01
N ASP A 55 -1.70 -13.72 -3.10
CA ASP A 55 -0.76 -14.81 -3.40
C ASP A 55 0.22 -14.48 -4.55
N PHE A 56 0.79 -13.27 -4.50
CA PHE A 56 1.81 -12.85 -5.47
C PHE A 56 3.19 -13.37 -5.07
N ASP A 57 4.06 -13.63 -6.06
CA ASP A 57 5.46 -14.01 -5.82
C ASP A 57 6.25 -12.83 -5.23
N ALA A 58 6.00 -11.64 -5.77
CA ALA A 58 6.61 -10.38 -5.33
C ALA A 58 5.69 -9.20 -5.64
N VAL A 59 5.80 -8.15 -4.84
CA VAL A 59 5.08 -6.89 -5.00
C VAL A 59 6.05 -5.74 -4.77
N ALA A 60 5.93 -4.70 -5.59
CA ALA A 60 6.66 -3.45 -5.41
C ALA A 60 5.70 -2.27 -5.60
N ILE A 61 5.65 -1.35 -4.63
CA ILE A 61 4.85 -0.14 -4.73
C ILE A 61 5.55 0.85 -5.65
N ILE A 62 4.81 1.33 -6.65
CA ILE A 62 5.30 2.27 -7.66
C ILE A 62 5.03 3.70 -7.22
N SER A 63 3.83 3.95 -6.69
CA SER A 63 3.42 5.29 -6.26
C SER A 63 2.30 5.21 -5.24
N TYR A 64 2.19 6.26 -4.42
CA TYR A 64 1.08 6.45 -3.50
C TYR A 64 0.64 7.90 -3.47
N GLN A 65 -0.65 8.14 -3.27
CA GLN A 65 -1.25 9.47 -3.17
C GLN A 65 -2.17 9.54 -1.95
N TYR A 66 -2.06 10.61 -1.17
CA TYR A 66 -3.00 10.89 -0.08
C TYR A 66 -4.33 11.37 -0.64
N PHE A 67 -5.41 10.84 -0.08
CA PHE A 67 -6.78 11.29 -0.27
C PHE A 67 -7.35 11.77 1.09
#